data_AF-A0A1E7Q2U4-F1
#
_entry.id   AF-A0A1E7Q2U4-F1
#
_cell.length_a   1.000
_cell.length_b   1.000
_cell.length_c   1.000
_cell.angle_alpha   90.00
_cell.angle_beta   90.00
_cell.angle_gamma   90.00
#
_symmetry.space_group_name_H-M   'P 1'
#
loop_
_entity.id
_entity.type
_entity.pdbx_description
1 polymer ?
#
loop_
_entity_poly.entity_id
_entity_poly.type
_entity_poly.pdbx_seq_one_letter_code
_entity_poly.pdbx_strand_id
1 'polypeptide(L)'
;MKLFLPLVAVILLSVLSGCQLAPLKPISVEAEPENSQPELPPIVEPTPAIEPVLAIDNSPETLQAWIQYRAELLNQVADEREQLSPLEVTDAVTELKRTILQLHPDTPYLTRLKQQMLLSDKLNKLPPSLAALFSWDLAFNQKLLEAESAVSALTRLNAQQHDNIERLQKTNKELQKKIDALTQIEAQLNQPPLEDNNGQP
;
A
#
# COMPACT_ATOMS: atom_id res chain seq x y z
N MET A 1 12.36 37.71 22.03
CA MET A 1 11.37 36.90 21.29
C MET A 1 11.64 35.39 21.45
N LYS A 2 11.68 34.87 22.70
CA LYS A 2 12.00 33.46 23.02
C LYS A 2 11.08 32.85 24.10
N LEU A 3 10.00 33.54 24.48
CA LEU A 3 9.05 33.06 25.50
C LEU A 3 7.67 32.65 24.95
N PHE A 4 7.42 32.83 23.65
CA PHE A 4 6.12 32.49 23.05
C PHE A 4 5.99 31.02 22.64
N LEU A 5 7.11 30.31 22.41
CA LEU A 5 7.10 28.90 22.03
C LEU A 5 6.62 27.94 23.14
N PRO A 6 7.02 28.09 24.42
CA PRO A 6 6.55 27.17 25.46
C PRO A 6 5.09 27.42 25.85
N LEU A 7 4.58 28.64 25.70
CA LEU A 7 3.21 28.99 26.07
C LEU A 7 2.17 28.37 25.11
N VAL A 8 2.47 28.35 23.81
CA VAL A 8 1.61 27.72 22.80
C VAL A 8 1.59 26.20 22.94
N ALA A 9 2.70 25.58 23.32
CA ALA A 9 2.78 24.13 23.56
C ALA A 9 1.96 23.69 24.79
N VAL A 10 1.91 24.51 25.84
CA VAL A 10 1.12 24.22 27.06
C VAL A 10 -0.39 24.38 26.81
N ILE A 11 -0.78 25.33 25.95
CA ILE A 11 -2.19 25.54 25.56
C ILE A 11 -2.68 24.39 24.66
N LEU A 12 -1.82 23.80 23.82
CA LEU A 12 -2.19 22.68 22.95
C LEU A 12 -2.36 21.35 23.72
N LEU A 13 -1.63 21.15 24.82
CA LEU A 13 -1.77 19.95 25.67
C LEU A 13 -3.01 19.97 26.57
N SER A 14 -3.57 21.15 26.86
CA SER A 14 -4.71 21.28 27.79
C SER A 14 -6.07 20.98 27.15
N VAL A 15 -6.13 20.81 25.82
CA VAL A 15 -7.37 20.46 25.09
C VAL A 15 -7.61 18.94 25.01
N LEU A 16 -6.64 18.11 25.41
CA LEU A 16 -6.78 16.64 25.40
C LEU A 16 -7.27 16.02 26.71
N SER A 17 -7.50 16.80 27.76
CA SER A 17 -8.02 16.28 29.04
C SER A 17 -9.50 16.61 29.20
N GLY A 18 -10.35 15.80 28.57
CA GLY A 18 -11.79 16.07 28.55
C GLY A 18 -12.67 14.90 28.12
N CYS A 19 -12.56 13.73 28.76
CA CYS A 19 -13.70 12.82 28.94
C CYS A 19 -13.65 12.24 30.35
N GLN A 20 -14.47 12.81 31.23
CA GLN A 20 -14.72 12.30 32.57
C GLN A 20 -15.49 10.98 32.46
N LEU A 21 -14.93 9.92 33.04
CA LEU A 21 -15.71 8.76 33.46
C LEU A 21 -16.60 9.24 34.62
N ALA A 22 -17.90 9.40 34.38
CA ALA A 22 -18.86 9.62 35.46
C ALA A 22 -19.06 8.28 36.21
N PRO A 23 -18.80 8.20 37.53
CA PRO A 23 -19.18 7.02 38.29
C PRO A 23 -20.70 6.99 38.43
N LEU A 24 -21.32 5.89 37.99
CA LEU A 24 -22.73 5.63 38.31
C LEU A 24 -22.90 5.63 39.84
N LYS A 25 -23.79 6.49 40.30
CA LYS A 25 -24.22 6.58 41.69
C LYS A 25 -24.86 5.23 42.10
N PRO A 26 -24.37 4.53 43.13
CA PRO A 26 -25.05 3.33 43.60
C PRO A 26 -26.37 3.77 44.22
N ILE A 27 -27.47 3.28 43.65
CA ILE A 27 -28.79 3.38 44.27
C ILE A 27 -28.73 2.44 45.48
N SER A 28 -28.66 3.04 46.67
CA SER A 28 -28.91 2.36 47.93
C SER A 28 -30.41 2.04 47.98
N VAL A 29 -30.77 0.80 47.65
CA VAL A 29 -32.06 0.24 48.08
C VAL A 29 -31.77 -0.57 49.33
N GLU A 30 -32.12 0.02 50.47
CA GLU A 30 -32.30 -0.71 51.71
C GLU A 30 -33.61 -1.50 51.59
N ALA A 31 -33.49 -2.83 51.62
CA ALA A 31 -34.61 -3.73 51.78
C ALA A 31 -34.16 -4.90 52.67
N GLU A 32 -34.73 -4.91 53.87
CA GLU A 32 -34.74 -6.00 54.86
C GLU A 32 -35.39 -7.26 54.26
N PRO A 33 -35.03 -8.48 54.72
CA PRO A 33 -35.03 -9.66 53.86
C PRO A 33 -36.41 -10.30 53.79
N GLU A 34 -36.92 -10.51 52.58
CA GLU A 34 -38.03 -11.42 52.36
C GLU A 34 -37.60 -12.55 51.43
N ASN A 35 -37.60 -13.74 52.03
CA ASN A 35 -37.35 -15.04 51.43
C ASN A 35 -38.26 -15.24 50.22
N SER A 36 -37.68 -15.19 49.02
CA SER A 36 -38.32 -15.69 47.80
C SER A 36 -37.25 -16.19 46.84
N GLN A 37 -37.31 -17.48 46.60
CA GLN A 37 -36.50 -18.30 45.70
C GLN A 37 -36.32 -17.61 44.33
N PRO A 38 -35.09 -17.46 43.80
CA PRO A 38 -34.89 -16.84 42.51
C PRO A 38 -35.39 -17.75 41.40
N GLU A 39 -36.54 -17.41 40.83
CA GLU A 39 -36.98 -17.94 39.54
C GLU A 39 -36.06 -17.33 38.48
N LEU A 40 -35.27 -18.18 37.83
CA LEU A 40 -34.32 -17.79 36.79
C LEU A 40 -35.07 -17.02 35.69
N PRO A 41 -34.59 -15.83 35.26
CA PRO A 41 -35.18 -15.16 34.12
C PRO A 41 -35.09 -16.10 32.90
N PRO A 42 -36.11 -16.09 32.01
CA PRO A 42 -36.05 -16.86 30.78
C PRO A 42 -34.76 -16.48 30.04
N ILE A 43 -33.95 -17.49 29.74
CA ILE A 43 -32.79 -17.36 28.87
C ILE A 43 -33.36 -16.88 27.53
N VAL A 44 -33.22 -15.59 27.25
CA VAL A 44 -33.41 -15.06 25.91
C VAL A 44 -32.27 -15.69 25.11
N GLU A 45 -32.62 -16.70 24.32
CA GLU A 45 -31.71 -17.24 23.31
C GLU A 45 -31.15 -16.04 22.54
N PRO A 46 -29.82 -15.86 22.44
CA PRO A 46 -29.26 -14.80 21.64
C PRO A 46 -29.80 -15.00 20.24
N THR A 47 -30.65 -14.07 19.79
CA THR A 47 -31.09 -13.99 18.40
C THR A 47 -29.86 -14.21 17.55
N PRO A 48 -29.84 -15.22 16.65
CA PRO A 48 -28.66 -15.51 15.85
C PRO A 48 -28.24 -14.20 15.21
N ALA A 49 -26.98 -13.80 15.45
CA ALA A 49 -26.41 -12.61 14.84
C ALA A 49 -26.66 -12.74 13.35
N ILE A 50 -27.54 -11.87 12.83
CA ILE A 50 -27.85 -11.85 11.40
C ILE A 50 -26.53 -11.49 10.75
N GLU A 51 -25.89 -12.46 10.10
CA GLU A 51 -24.68 -12.20 9.32
C GLU A 51 -25.00 -11.04 8.38
N PRO A 52 -24.22 -9.95 8.41
CA PRO A 52 -24.58 -8.75 7.70
C PRO A 52 -24.52 -9.06 6.20
N VAL A 53 -25.71 -9.13 5.59
CA VAL A 53 -25.85 -9.49 4.18
C VAL A 53 -25.30 -8.34 3.35
N LEU A 54 -24.30 -8.63 2.52
CA LEU A 54 -23.77 -7.66 1.56
C LEU A 54 -24.86 -7.30 0.56
N ALA A 55 -25.23 -6.02 0.53
CA ALA A 55 -26.21 -5.46 -0.38
C ALA A 55 -25.68 -4.17 -1.02
N ILE A 56 -26.43 -3.61 -1.98
CA ILE A 56 -26.11 -2.30 -2.59
C ILE A 56 -27.19 -1.31 -2.17
N ASP A 57 -27.06 -0.79 -0.96
CA ASP A 57 -27.95 0.23 -0.39
C ASP A 57 -27.18 1.22 0.51
N ASN A 58 -27.90 2.19 1.09
CA ASN A 58 -27.34 3.20 1.99
C ASN A 58 -27.47 2.85 3.49
N SER A 59 -27.89 1.63 3.83
CA SER A 59 -28.08 1.25 5.22
C SER A 59 -26.73 1.17 5.96
N PRO A 60 -26.67 1.57 7.24
CA PRO A 60 -25.45 1.46 8.03
C PRO A 60 -25.00 0.00 8.21
N GLU A 61 -25.93 -0.96 8.25
CA GLU A 61 -25.65 -2.38 8.35
C GLU A 61 -24.92 -2.89 7.10
N THR A 62 -25.39 -2.51 5.90
CA THR A 62 -24.73 -2.84 4.63
C THR A 62 -23.35 -2.20 4.53
N LEU A 63 -23.20 -0.94 4.95
CA LEU A 63 -21.88 -0.30 4.96
C LEU A 63 -20.90 -1.06 5.88
N GLN A 64 -21.36 -1.44 7.07
CA GLN A 64 -20.56 -2.22 8.00
C GLN A 64 -20.20 -3.60 7.43
N ALA A 65 -21.13 -4.25 6.73
CA ALA A 65 -20.89 -5.51 6.00
C ALA A 65 -19.73 -5.37 5.01
N TRP A 66 -19.74 -4.31 4.20
CA TRP A 66 -18.68 -4.06 3.20
C TRP A 66 -17.35 -3.71 3.84
N ILE A 67 -17.35 -2.98 4.96
CA ILE A 67 -16.12 -2.71 5.72
C ILE A 67 -15.54 -4.01 6.26
N GLN A 68 -16.38 -4.88 6.84
CA GLN A 68 -15.96 -6.17 7.38
C GLN A 68 -15.42 -7.09 6.29
N TYR A 69 -16.15 -7.22 5.17
CA TYR A 69 -15.72 -7.99 4.01
C TYR A 69 -14.35 -7.54 3.50
N ARG A 70 -14.11 -6.22 3.40
CA ARG A 70 -12.79 -5.68 2.98
C ARG A 70 -11.67 -6.01 3.98
N ALA A 71 -11.96 -6.01 5.27
CA ALA A 71 -10.99 -6.34 6.31
C ALA A 71 -10.62 -7.84 6.27
N GLU A 72 -11.60 -8.70 6.06
CA GLU A 72 -11.42 -10.16 5.95
C GLU A 72 -10.69 -10.55 4.68
N LEU A 73 -11.02 -9.89 3.56
CA LEU A 73 -10.43 -10.14 2.25
C LEU A 73 -8.90 -10.09 2.27
N LEU A 74 -8.29 -9.22 3.08
CA LEU A 74 -6.83 -9.12 3.20
C LEU A 74 -6.16 -10.43 3.66
N ASN A 75 -6.89 -11.28 4.38
CA ASN A 75 -6.37 -12.53 4.93
C ASN A 75 -6.86 -13.76 4.17
N GLN A 76 -7.90 -13.63 3.33
CA GLN A 76 -8.63 -14.76 2.72
C GLN A 76 -8.75 -14.65 1.19
N VAL A 77 -7.82 -13.93 0.54
CA VAL A 77 -7.83 -13.68 -0.91
C VAL A 77 -7.96 -14.95 -1.75
N ALA A 78 -7.25 -16.02 -1.36
CA ALA A 78 -7.26 -17.29 -2.11
C ALA A 78 -8.63 -17.97 -2.04
N ASP A 79 -9.21 -18.04 -0.84
CA ASP A 79 -10.50 -18.65 -0.59
C ASP A 79 -11.62 -17.88 -1.33
N GLU A 80 -11.59 -16.54 -1.27
CA GLU A 80 -12.52 -15.69 -2.01
C GLU A 80 -12.39 -15.84 -3.53
N ARG A 81 -11.16 -16.03 -4.05
CA ARG A 81 -10.96 -16.33 -5.48
C ARG A 81 -11.60 -17.66 -5.86
N GLU A 82 -11.42 -18.69 -5.04
CA GLU A 82 -12.00 -20.00 -5.29
C GLU A 82 -13.54 -19.92 -5.27
N GLN A 83 -14.10 -19.29 -4.24
CA GLN A 83 -15.55 -19.11 -4.08
C GLN A 83 -16.20 -18.31 -5.22
N LEU A 84 -15.54 -17.24 -5.69
CA LEU A 84 -16.10 -16.36 -6.72
C LEU A 84 -15.84 -16.85 -8.15
N SER A 85 -14.90 -17.76 -8.37
CA SER A 85 -14.54 -18.27 -9.70
C SER A 85 -15.63 -19.07 -10.43
N PRO A 86 -16.41 -19.97 -9.80
CA PRO A 86 -17.39 -20.81 -10.50
C PRO A 86 -18.73 -20.09 -10.78
N LEU A 87 -18.97 -18.91 -10.21
CA LEU A 87 -20.26 -18.23 -10.31
C LEU A 87 -20.47 -17.67 -11.74
N GLU A 88 -21.25 -18.36 -12.58
CA GLU A 88 -21.55 -17.88 -13.94
C GLU A 88 -22.55 -16.71 -13.97
N VAL A 89 -23.49 -16.67 -13.03
CA VAL A 89 -24.46 -15.58 -12.88
C VAL A 89 -23.92 -14.56 -11.87
N THR A 90 -23.65 -13.35 -12.36
CA THR A 90 -23.22 -12.23 -11.52
C THR A 90 -24.37 -11.29 -11.25
N ASP A 91 -24.80 -11.24 -9.99
CA ASP A 91 -25.53 -10.08 -9.48
C ASP A 91 -24.56 -8.93 -9.19
N ALA A 92 -25.12 -7.74 -8.93
CA ALA A 92 -24.31 -6.54 -8.73
C ALA A 92 -23.39 -6.63 -7.50
N VAL A 93 -23.79 -7.36 -6.45
CA VAL A 93 -22.97 -7.60 -5.26
C VAL A 93 -21.76 -8.45 -5.61
N THR A 94 -21.96 -9.56 -6.33
CA THR A 94 -20.89 -10.46 -6.78
C THR A 94 -19.95 -9.74 -7.75
N GLU A 95 -20.46 -8.89 -8.65
CA GLU A 95 -19.61 -8.05 -9.50
C GLU A 95 -18.72 -7.11 -8.70
N LEU A 96 -19.28 -6.47 -7.67
CA LEU A 96 -18.54 -5.55 -6.82
C LEU A 96 -17.50 -6.29 -5.98
N LYS A 97 -17.85 -7.44 -5.39
CA LYS A 97 -16.90 -8.35 -4.71
C LYS A 97 -15.71 -8.69 -5.60
N ARG A 98 -15.97 -9.13 -6.83
CA ARG A 98 -14.93 -9.44 -7.82
C ARG A 98 -14.06 -8.24 -8.17
N THR A 99 -14.69 -7.08 -8.34
CA THR A 99 -13.97 -5.83 -8.61
C THR A 99 -12.98 -5.53 -7.50
N ILE A 100 -13.43 -5.56 -6.23
CA ILE A 100 -12.59 -5.31 -5.06
C ILE A 100 -11.47 -6.35 -4.95
N LEU A 101 -11.81 -7.63 -5.12
CA LEU A 101 -10.83 -8.73 -5.11
C LEU A 101 -9.74 -8.54 -6.16
N GLN A 102 -10.10 -8.05 -7.34
CA GLN A 102 -9.15 -7.79 -8.41
C GLN A 102 -8.37 -6.47 -8.23
N LEU A 103 -8.74 -5.61 -7.29
CA LEU A 103 -7.93 -4.47 -6.85
C LEU A 103 -6.89 -4.85 -5.79
N HIS A 104 -6.91 -6.09 -5.27
CA HIS A 104 -5.95 -6.57 -4.28
C HIS A 104 -4.49 -6.47 -4.78
N PRO A 105 -3.50 -6.09 -3.95
CA PRO A 105 -2.10 -5.94 -4.36
C PRO A 105 -1.49 -7.14 -5.09
N ASP A 106 -1.86 -8.36 -4.71
CA ASP A 106 -1.39 -9.60 -5.35
C ASP A 106 -1.92 -9.82 -6.77
N THR A 107 -2.88 -9.02 -7.21
CA THR A 107 -3.41 -9.07 -8.57
C THR A 107 -2.45 -8.33 -9.52
N PRO A 108 -2.17 -8.87 -10.74
CA PRO A 108 -1.26 -8.23 -11.68
C PRO A 108 -1.63 -6.77 -12.01
N TYR A 109 -0.62 -5.93 -12.26
CA TYR A 109 -0.76 -4.49 -12.55
C TYR A 109 -1.86 -4.16 -13.57
N LEU A 110 -1.81 -4.78 -14.74
CA LEU A 110 -2.74 -4.46 -15.84
C LEU A 110 -4.19 -4.83 -15.49
N THR A 111 -4.38 -5.90 -14.71
CA THR A 111 -5.70 -6.30 -14.22
C THR A 111 -6.21 -5.26 -13.22
N ARG A 112 -5.38 -4.84 -12.25
CA ARG A 112 -5.73 -3.78 -11.31
C ARG A 112 -6.09 -2.47 -12.02
N LEU A 113 -5.26 -2.03 -12.98
CA LEU A 113 -5.51 -0.82 -13.76
C LEU A 113 -6.87 -0.85 -14.47
N LYS A 114 -7.20 -1.97 -15.13
CA LYS A 114 -8.50 -2.15 -15.78
C LYS A 114 -9.64 -2.05 -14.78
N GLN A 115 -9.53 -2.72 -13.63
CA GLN A 115 -10.59 -2.72 -12.63
C GLN A 115 -10.75 -1.38 -11.92
N GLN A 116 -9.66 -0.63 -11.75
CA GLN A 116 -9.71 0.72 -11.24
C GLN A 116 -10.55 1.62 -12.15
N MET A 117 -10.37 1.53 -13.48
CA MET A 117 -11.20 2.26 -14.44
C MET A 117 -12.67 1.85 -14.35
N LEU A 118 -12.95 0.54 -14.31
CA LEU A 118 -14.31 0.01 -14.23
C LEU A 118 -15.03 0.42 -12.94
N LEU A 119 -14.34 0.39 -11.80
CA LEU A 119 -14.90 0.82 -10.52
C LEU A 119 -15.14 2.34 -10.50
N SER A 120 -14.20 3.12 -11.05
CA SER A 120 -14.36 4.57 -11.19
C SER A 120 -15.63 4.94 -11.96
N ASP A 121 -15.92 4.25 -13.06
CA ASP A 121 -17.15 4.47 -13.85
C ASP A 121 -18.42 4.04 -13.09
N LYS A 122 -18.31 3.02 -12.23
CA LYS A 122 -19.42 2.49 -11.44
C LYS A 122 -19.73 3.33 -10.19
N LEU A 123 -18.79 4.13 -9.67
CA LEU A 123 -18.96 4.89 -8.42
C LEU A 123 -20.24 5.74 -8.41
N ASN A 124 -20.56 6.40 -9.52
CA ASN A 124 -21.74 7.29 -9.62
C ASN A 124 -23.08 6.52 -9.57
N LYS A 125 -23.06 5.20 -9.74
CA LYS A 125 -24.23 4.33 -9.67
C LYS A 125 -24.38 3.69 -8.30
N LEU A 126 -23.37 3.80 -7.44
CA LEU A 126 -23.41 3.26 -6.09
C LEU A 126 -24.12 4.23 -5.14
N PRO A 127 -24.75 3.70 -4.08
CA PRO A 127 -25.24 4.49 -2.96
C PRO A 127 -24.11 5.38 -2.38
N PRO A 128 -24.37 6.64 -2.00
CA PRO A 128 -23.34 7.58 -1.56
C PRO A 128 -22.37 7.06 -0.49
N SER A 129 -22.85 6.31 0.50
CA SER A 129 -22.00 5.75 1.56
C SER A 129 -21.00 4.71 1.00
N LEU A 130 -21.48 3.83 0.13
CA LEU A 130 -20.65 2.83 -0.55
C LEU A 130 -19.71 3.50 -1.56
N ALA A 131 -20.18 4.49 -2.32
CA ALA A 131 -19.33 5.24 -3.23
C ALA A 131 -18.16 5.92 -2.49
N ALA A 132 -18.43 6.53 -1.33
CA ALA A 132 -17.40 7.10 -0.47
C ALA A 132 -16.42 6.01 0.02
N LEU A 133 -16.91 4.84 0.44
CA LEU A 133 -16.05 3.73 0.87
C LEU A 133 -15.11 3.27 -0.25
N PHE A 134 -15.64 3.00 -1.44
CA PHE A 134 -14.85 2.50 -2.56
C PHE A 134 -13.98 3.58 -3.22
N SER A 135 -14.27 4.87 -3.01
CA SER A 135 -13.36 5.94 -3.41
C SER A 135 -12.00 5.85 -2.71
N TRP A 136 -11.96 5.34 -1.47
CA TRP A 136 -10.71 5.07 -0.77
C TRP A 136 -9.94 3.90 -1.38
N ASP A 137 -10.63 2.85 -1.81
CA ASP A 137 -10.00 1.73 -2.53
C ASP A 137 -9.37 2.21 -3.85
N LEU A 138 -10.05 3.07 -4.58
CA LEU A 138 -9.51 3.68 -5.80
C LEU A 138 -8.29 4.55 -5.52
N ALA A 139 -8.34 5.41 -4.50
CA ALA A 139 -7.22 6.27 -4.13
C ALA A 139 -5.99 5.45 -3.71
N PHE A 140 -6.21 4.39 -2.92
CA PHE A 140 -5.16 3.46 -2.53
C PHE A 140 -4.58 2.71 -3.73
N ASN A 141 -5.42 2.13 -4.58
CA ASN A 141 -4.97 1.39 -5.76
C ASN A 141 -4.20 2.29 -6.74
N GLN A 142 -4.65 3.54 -6.93
CA GLN A 142 -3.94 4.54 -7.72
C GLN A 142 -2.51 4.74 -7.21
N LYS A 143 -2.33 4.89 -5.89
CA LYS A 143 -0.99 5.06 -5.30
C LYS A 143 -0.13 3.81 -5.47
N LEU A 144 -0.74 2.63 -5.38
CA LEU A 144 -0.04 1.37 -5.61
C LEU A 144 0.41 1.23 -7.08
N LEU A 145 -0.45 1.56 -8.04
CA LEU A 145 -0.12 1.56 -9.47
C LEU A 145 0.98 2.58 -9.80
N GLU A 146 0.89 3.79 -9.25
CA GLU A 146 1.92 4.83 -9.40
C GLU A 146 3.28 4.31 -8.91
N ALA A 147 3.33 3.75 -7.69
CA ALA A 147 4.55 3.22 -7.11
C ALA A 147 5.15 2.09 -7.95
N GLU A 148 4.35 1.12 -8.39
CA GLU A 148 4.82 0.00 -9.22
C GLU A 148 5.35 0.48 -10.58
N SER A 149 4.68 1.47 -11.20
CA SER A 149 5.13 2.07 -12.44
C SER A 149 6.45 2.83 -12.27
N ALA A 150 6.61 3.53 -11.14
CA ALA A 150 7.83 4.26 -10.81
C ALA A 150 9.01 3.31 -10.58
N VAL A 151 8.80 2.22 -9.83
CA VAL A 151 9.83 1.19 -9.60
C VAL A 151 10.27 0.57 -10.93
N SER A 152 9.33 0.26 -11.82
CA SER A 152 9.63 -0.28 -13.14
C SER A 152 10.45 0.70 -14.00
N ALA A 153 10.08 1.99 -14.00
CA ALA A 153 10.80 3.03 -14.71
C ALA A 153 12.22 3.25 -14.15
N LEU A 154 12.37 3.28 -12.83
CA LEU A 154 13.66 3.42 -12.15
C LEU A 154 14.57 2.22 -12.41
N THR A 155 14.02 1.02 -12.40
CA THR A 155 14.77 -0.21 -12.71
C THR A 155 15.34 -0.15 -14.13
N ARG A 156 14.52 0.27 -15.10
CA ARG A 156 14.98 0.46 -16.49
C ARG A 156 16.05 1.55 -16.60
N LEU A 157 15.87 2.68 -15.91
CA LEU A 157 16.84 3.76 -15.91
C LEU A 157 18.18 3.31 -15.32
N ASN A 158 18.15 2.61 -14.19
CA ASN A 158 19.36 2.08 -13.54
C ASN A 158 20.08 1.08 -14.43
N ALA A 159 19.36 0.17 -15.11
CA ALA A 159 19.96 -0.74 -16.09
C ALA A 159 20.64 0.04 -17.22
N GLN A 160 19.97 1.04 -17.79
CA GLN A 160 20.55 1.89 -18.84
C GLN A 160 21.79 2.67 -18.36
N GLN A 161 21.78 3.18 -17.13
CA GLN A 161 22.93 3.85 -16.53
C GLN A 161 24.10 2.89 -16.34
N HIS A 162 23.84 1.67 -15.87
CA HIS A 162 24.85 0.64 -15.70
C HIS A 162 25.53 0.30 -17.04
N ASP A 163 24.75 0.06 -18.09
CA ASP A 163 25.26 -0.23 -19.44
C ASP A 163 26.13 0.93 -19.97
N ASN A 164 25.73 2.18 -19.70
CA ASN A 164 26.50 3.36 -20.10
C ASN A 164 27.82 3.47 -19.34
N ILE A 165 27.83 3.17 -18.04
CA ILE A 165 29.05 3.16 -17.23
C ILE A 165 30.01 2.10 -17.75
N GLU A 166 29.53 0.89 -18.02
CA GLU A 166 30.36 -0.20 -18.56
C GLU A 166 30.98 0.18 -19.90
N ARG A 167 30.18 0.78 -20.80
CA ARG A 167 30.67 1.27 -22.10
C ARG A 167 31.75 2.34 -21.92
N LEU A 168 31.53 3.32 -21.04
CA LEU A 168 32.50 4.39 -20.78
C LEU A 168 33.79 3.84 -20.16
N GLN A 169 33.69 2.88 -19.24
CA GLN A 169 34.86 2.22 -18.65
C GLN A 169 35.67 1.48 -19.72
N LYS A 170 35.00 0.76 -20.63
CA LYS A 170 35.68 0.10 -21.76
C LYS A 170 36.40 1.10 -22.66
N THR A 171 35.72 2.18 -23.06
CA THR A 171 36.32 3.24 -23.87
C THR A 171 37.51 3.90 -23.17
N ASN A 172 37.41 4.20 -21.88
CA ASN A 172 38.53 4.76 -21.11
C ASN A 172 39.73 3.82 -21.08
N LYS A 173 39.50 2.51 -20.87
CA LYS A 173 40.58 1.51 -20.91
C LYS A 173 41.23 1.42 -22.29
N GLU A 174 40.45 1.51 -23.36
CA GLU A 174 40.97 1.53 -24.74
C GLU A 174 41.77 2.81 -25.02
N LEU A 175 41.30 3.97 -24.58
CA LEU A 175 42.02 5.24 -24.71
C LEU A 175 43.32 5.24 -23.90
N GLN A 176 43.31 4.71 -22.68
CA GLN A 176 44.53 4.59 -21.87
C GLN A 176 45.58 3.75 -22.59
N LYS A 177 45.20 2.60 -23.16
CA LYS A 177 46.13 1.78 -23.97
C LYS A 177 46.71 2.54 -25.16
N LYS A 178 45.92 3.39 -25.82
CA LYS A 178 46.40 4.22 -26.93
C LYS A 178 47.39 5.28 -26.45
N ILE A 179 47.11 5.92 -25.32
CA ILE A 179 48.03 6.89 -24.69
C ILE A 179 49.34 6.20 -24.37
N ASP A 180 49.31 5.06 -23.68
CA ASP A 180 50.52 4.32 -23.29
C ASP A 180 51.36 3.93 -24.52
N ALA A 181 50.70 3.49 -25.61
CA ALA A 181 51.37 3.15 -26.86
C ALA A 181 52.02 4.37 -27.53
N LEU A 182 51.33 5.53 -27.56
CA LEU A 182 51.89 6.77 -28.11
C LEU A 182 53.07 7.26 -27.27
N THR A 183 52.96 7.21 -25.94
CA THR A 183 54.07 7.56 -25.05
C THR A 183 55.27 6.65 -25.26
N GLN A 184 55.07 5.35 -25.50
CA GLN A 184 56.15 4.43 -25.83
C GLN A 184 56.82 4.77 -27.16
N ILE A 185 56.04 5.12 -28.19
CA ILE A 185 56.56 5.57 -29.49
C ILE A 185 57.39 6.85 -29.33
N GLU A 186 56.89 7.85 -28.59
CA GLU A 186 57.63 9.08 -28.30
C GLU A 186 58.93 8.81 -27.56
N ALA A 187 58.89 7.91 -26.57
CA ALA A 187 60.08 7.51 -25.83
C ALA A 187 61.13 6.84 -26.73
N GLN A 188 60.72 6.02 -27.71
CA GLN A 188 61.61 5.40 -28.70
C GLN A 188 62.19 6.42 -29.68
N LEU A 189 61.38 7.36 -30.18
CA LEU A 189 61.82 8.40 -31.12
C LEU A 189 62.82 9.38 -30.49
N ASN A 190 62.70 9.64 -29.19
CA ASN A 190 63.61 10.51 -28.45
C ASN A 190 64.88 9.80 -27.94
N GLN A 191 65.10 8.52 -28.29
CA GLN A 191 66.36 7.86 -27.97
C GLN A 191 67.48 8.40 -28.87
N PRO A 192 68.65 8.77 -28.31
CA PRO A 192 69.79 9.16 -29.12
C PRO A 192 70.20 7.99 -30.02
N PRO A 193 70.71 8.25 -31.24
CA PRO A 193 71.20 7.18 -32.09
C PRO A 193 72.28 6.41 -31.33
N LEU A 194 72.16 5.09 -31.30
CA LEU A 194 73.23 4.22 -30.83
C LEU A 194 74.46 4.57 -31.67
N GLU A 195 75.48 5.15 -31.05
CA GLU A 195 76.81 5.19 -31.65
C GLU A 195 77.21 3.74 -31.88
N ASP A 196 77.14 3.31 -33.14
CA ASP A 196 77.77 2.09 -33.63
C ASP A 196 79.27 2.22 -33.32
N ASN A 197 79.67 1.70 -32.16
CA ASN A 197 81.05 1.43 -31.83
C ASN A 197 81.47 0.18 -32.63
N ASN A 198 81.48 0.33 -33.95
CA ASN A 198 82.18 -0.57 -34.86
C ASN A 198 83.67 -0.34 -34.60
N GLY A 199 84.22 -1.25 -33.80
CA GLY A 199 85.60 -1.19 -33.35
C GLY A 199 86.61 -1.20 -34.49
N GLN A 200 87.81 -0.71 -34.16
CA GLN A 200 89.05 -1.31 -34.59
C GLN A 200 90.17 -0.90 -33.60
N PRO A 201 91.20 -1.76 -33.47
CA PRO A 201 92.04 -1.90 -32.27
C PRO A 201 93.02 -0.74 -32.01
#